data_AF-A0A5C9BMG4-F1
#
_entry.id   AF-A0A5C9BMG4-F1
#
_cell.length_a   1.000
_cell.length_b   1.000
_cell.length_c   1.000
_cell.angle_alpha   90.00
_cell.angle_beta   90.00
_cell.angle_gamma   90.00
#
_symmetry.space_group_name_H-M   'P 1'
#
loop_
_entity.id
_entity.type
_entity.pdbx_description
1 polymer ?
#
loop_
_entity_poly.entity_id
_entity_poly.type
_entity_poly.pdbx_seq_one_letter_code
_entity_poly.pdbx_strand_id
1 'polypeptide(L)'
;MNHLTFPRKFGLVSLLFVWPLVLVLFLLQSEFSSRIEFSSKELLGNRTLRPLRAVLEHVIESRILVHDLTSVPPPLPPELIAKLVQIEGDINTLQVVDRGVGRELKTTQEMAGVADDWQKLGKMLANASPNERDELHLTLLRGIQRLIALVGDNSNLILDPDLDSYYLMDSILLKLPEGADLVGRLQIHLRRSLARGPLLSTEDRIEFIRLSELIRANLAATRNGLQVAFNNNPAQNLKPSLNEDLQSYLQA
;
A
#
# COMPACT_ATOMS: atom_id res chain seq x y z
N MET A 1 15.70 -2.21 -72.18
CA MET A 1 15.68 -2.41 -70.71
C MET A 1 14.94 -1.27 -70.00
N ASN A 2 13.65 -1.04 -70.31
CA ASN A 2 12.83 -0.05 -69.58
C ASN A 2 11.34 -0.30 -69.86
N HIS A 3 10.66 -1.09 -69.03
CA HIS A 3 9.26 -1.51 -69.28
C HIS A 3 8.32 -1.22 -68.10
N LEU A 4 8.50 -0.08 -67.42
CA LEU A 4 7.52 0.42 -66.46
C LEU A 4 6.89 1.70 -67.03
N THR A 5 5.59 1.63 -67.32
CA THR A 5 4.78 2.79 -67.72
C THR A 5 4.79 3.84 -66.60
N PHE A 6 4.71 5.12 -66.97
CA PHE A 6 4.76 6.26 -66.02
C PHE A 6 3.91 6.09 -64.75
N PRO A 7 2.67 5.56 -64.80
CA PRO A 7 1.85 5.30 -63.62
C PRO A 7 2.45 4.27 -62.66
N ARG A 8 3.13 3.24 -63.16
CA ARG A 8 3.76 2.20 -62.33
C ARG A 8 4.99 2.73 -61.58
N LYS A 9 5.75 3.64 -62.21
CA LYS A 9 6.89 4.30 -61.55
C LYS A 9 6.42 5.21 -60.42
N PHE A 10 5.37 5.99 -60.65
CA PHE A 10 4.76 6.83 -59.62
C PHE A 10 4.17 6.00 -58.47
N GLY A 11 3.46 4.90 -58.80
CA GLY A 11 2.92 3.98 -57.78
C GLY A 11 4.00 3.37 -56.88
N LEU A 12 5.16 2.99 -57.43
CA LEU A 12 6.29 2.47 -56.65
C LEU A 12 6.89 3.54 -55.71
N VAL A 13 7.03 4.78 -56.20
CA VAL A 13 7.50 5.90 -55.37
C VAL A 13 6.48 6.21 -54.27
N SER A 14 5.18 6.24 -54.57
CA SER A 14 4.13 6.41 -53.55
C SER A 14 4.14 5.28 -52.52
N LEU A 15 4.30 4.01 -52.94
CA LEU A 15 4.43 2.87 -52.02
C LEU A 15 5.65 2.99 -51.10
N LEU A 16 6.77 3.49 -51.62
CA LEU A 16 7.98 3.75 -50.83
C LEU A 16 7.72 4.79 -49.71
N PHE A 17 6.83 5.76 -49.92
CA PHE A 17 6.43 6.74 -48.90
C PHE A 17 5.29 6.25 -47.99
N VAL A 18 4.36 5.46 -48.50
CA VAL A 18 3.26 4.88 -47.72
C VAL A 18 3.77 3.86 -46.71
N TRP A 19 4.81 3.09 -47.05
CA TRP A 19 5.36 2.06 -46.17
C TRP A 19 5.88 2.61 -44.82
N PRO A 20 6.76 3.63 -44.78
CA PRO A 20 7.15 4.27 -43.52
C PRO A 20 5.97 4.86 -42.75
N LEU A 21 4.97 5.41 -43.44
CA LEU A 21 3.80 5.99 -42.79
C LEU A 21 2.95 4.93 -42.08
N VAL A 22 2.70 3.79 -42.73
CA VAL A 22 1.99 2.66 -42.11
C VAL A 22 2.79 2.11 -40.92
N LEU A 23 4.12 2.01 -41.04
CA LEU A 23 4.99 1.59 -39.94
C LEU A 23 4.88 2.53 -38.74
N VAL A 24 4.95 3.85 -38.96
CA VAL A 24 4.82 4.85 -37.88
C VAL A 24 3.44 4.77 -37.23
N LEU A 25 2.36 4.64 -38.02
CA LEU A 25 1.01 4.50 -37.49
C LEU A 25 0.85 3.22 -36.65
N PHE A 26 1.45 2.10 -37.09
CA PHE A 26 1.46 0.85 -36.34
C PHE A 26 2.22 0.99 -35.01
N LEU A 27 3.42 1.58 -35.03
CA LEU A 27 4.21 1.82 -33.82
C LEU A 27 3.48 2.75 -32.84
N LEU A 28 2.85 3.81 -33.35
CA LEU A 28 2.07 4.74 -32.53
C LEU A 28 0.85 4.05 -31.88
N GLN A 29 0.14 3.21 -32.64
CA GLN A 29 -0.98 2.43 -32.11
C GLN A 29 -0.54 1.43 -31.03
N SER A 30 0.62 0.80 -31.22
CA SER A 30 1.22 -0.11 -30.24
C SER A 30 1.58 0.64 -28.95
N GLU A 31 2.18 1.81 -29.06
CA GLU A 31 2.56 2.66 -27.93
C GLU A 31 1.32 3.08 -27.12
N PHE A 32 0.24 3.53 -27.78
CA PHE A 32 -1.00 3.88 -27.09
C PHE A 32 -1.65 2.69 -26.40
N SER A 33 -1.68 1.52 -27.05
CA SER A 33 -2.24 0.30 -26.45
C SER A 33 -1.48 -0.10 -25.17
N SER A 34 -0.15 -0.03 -25.20
CA SER A 34 0.69 -0.36 -24.04
C SER A 34 0.46 0.61 -22.88
N ARG A 35 0.31 1.91 -23.15
CA ARG A 35 0.02 2.92 -22.12
C ARG A 35 -1.35 2.71 -21.48
N ILE A 36 -2.36 2.32 -22.26
CA ILE A 36 -3.69 2.02 -21.74
C ILE A 36 -3.66 0.80 -20.82
N GLU A 37 -2.98 -0.28 -21.22
CA GLU A 37 -2.81 -1.46 -20.37
C GLU A 37 -2.07 -1.11 -19.07
N PHE A 38 -1.04 -0.26 -19.17
CA PHE A 38 -0.29 0.22 -18.02
C PHE A 38 -1.18 0.95 -17.01
N SER A 39 -1.87 2.01 -17.45
CA SER A 39 -2.76 2.79 -16.58
C SER A 39 -3.97 2.00 -16.07
N SER A 40 -4.46 1.02 -16.85
CA SER A 40 -5.51 0.11 -16.38
C SER A 40 -5.05 -0.67 -15.16
N LYS A 41 -3.84 -1.23 -15.17
CA LYS A 41 -3.29 -1.97 -14.03
C LYS A 41 -3.08 -1.09 -12.80
N GLU A 42 -2.68 0.17 -12.98
CA GLU A 42 -2.53 1.12 -11.86
C GLU A 42 -3.86 1.41 -11.16
N LEU A 43 -4.95 1.55 -11.93
CA LEU A 43 -6.29 1.72 -11.39
C LEU A 43 -6.73 0.49 -10.58
N LEU A 44 -6.41 -0.72 -11.05
CA LEU A 44 -6.67 -1.96 -10.32
C LEU A 44 -5.85 -2.04 -9.02
N GLY A 45 -4.59 -1.62 -9.07
CA GLY A 45 -3.72 -1.51 -7.89
C GLY A 45 -4.31 -0.59 -6.83
N ASN A 46 -4.64 0.65 -7.22
CA ASN A 46 -5.25 1.64 -6.32
C ASN A 46 -6.59 1.14 -5.73
N ARG A 47 -7.42 0.47 -6.55
CA ARG A 47 -8.68 -0.13 -6.09
C ARG A 47 -8.48 -1.15 -4.97
N THR A 48 -7.38 -1.91 -5.03
CA THR A 48 -7.02 -2.91 -4.01
C THR A 48 -6.37 -2.28 -2.78
N LEU A 49 -5.50 -1.28 -2.96
CA LEU A 49 -4.76 -0.64 -1.86
C LEU A 49 -5.66 0.13 -0.89
N ARG A 50 -6.74 0.74 -1.37
CA ARG A 50 -7.68 1.51 -0.52
C ARG A 50 -8.26 0.71 0.64
N PRO A 51 -8.96 -0.42 0.43
CA PRO A 51 -9.43 -1.25 1.54
C PRO A 51 -8.27 -1.88 2.33
N LEU A 52 -7.16 -2.20 1.67
CA LEU A 52 -5.99 -2.79 2.33
C LEU A 52 -5.36 -1.88 3.38
N ARG A 53 -5.37 -0.56 3.15
CA ARG A 53 -4.97 0.45 4.14
C ARG A 53 -5.84 0.38 5.40
N ALA A 54 -7.17 0.29 5.25
CA ALA A 54 -8.08 0.22 6.39
C ALA A 54 -7.84 -1.05 7.23
N VAL A 55 -7.64 -2.19 6.56
CA VAL A 55 -7.27 -3.45 7.23
C VAL A 55 -5.97 -3.27 8.02
N LEU A 56 -4.92 -2.69 7.42
CA LEU A 56 -3.64 -2.46 8.10
C LEU A 56 -3.82 -1.62 9.36
N GLU A 57 -4.50 -0.48 9.25
CA GLU A 57 -4.72 0.47 10.34
C GLU A 57 -5.50 -0.18 11.49
N HIS A 58 -6.64 -0.81 11.19
CA HIS A 58 -7.47 -1.44 12.21
C HIS A 58 -6.79 -2.65 12.87
N VAL A 59 -5.96 -3.42 12.15
CA VAL A 59 -5.19 -4.51 12.75
C VAL A 59 -4.11 -3.97 13.69
N ILE A 60 -3.44 -2.85 13.34
CA ILE A 60 -2.49 -2.18 14.25
C ILE A 60 -3.22 -1.71 15.52
N GLU A 61 -4.39 -1.09 15.39
CA GLU A 61 -5.20 -0.66 16.54
C GLU A 61 -5.68 -1.83 17.40
N SER A 62 -6.14 -2.92 16.80
CA SER A 62 -6.48 -4.15 17.53
C SER A 62 -5.27 -4.68 18.29
N ARG A 63 -4.08 -4.69 17.66
CA ARG A 63 -2.83 -5.10 18.30
C ARG A 63 -2.50 -4.25 19.54
N ILE A 64 -2.74 -2.94 19.46
CA ILE A 64 -2.55 -2.02 20.59
C ILE A 64 -3.55 -2.34 21.73
N LEU A 65 -4.82 -2.59 21.41
CA LEU A 65 -5.88 -2.88 22.38
C LEU A 65 -5.68 -4.22 23.11
N VAL A 66 -5.16 -5.24 22.43
CA VAL A 66 -4.93 -6.57 23.05
C VAL A 66 -3.76 -6.57 24.01
N HIS A 67 -2.85 -5.58 23.93
CA HIS A 67 -1.69 -5.49 24.80
C HIS A 67 -2.08 -5.35 26.28
N ASP A 68 -3.22 -4.73 26.57
CA ASP A 68 -3.69 -4.52 27.95
C ASP A 68 -4.34 -5.78 28.56
N LEU A 69 -4.52 -6.85 27.77
CA LEU A 69 -5.09 -8.12 28.24
C LEU A 69 -4.05 -8.96 28.97
N THR A 70 -4.09 -8.92 30.31
CA THR A 70 -3.12 -9.58 31.19
C THR A 70 -3.50 -11.01 31.61
N SER A 71 -4.78 -11.39 31.51
CA SER A 71 -5.27 -12.72 31.93
C SER A 71 -5.71 -13.60 30.75
N VAL A 72 -5.93 -14.90 31.02
CA VAL A 72 -6.40 -15.92 30.07
C VAL A 72 -7.45 -16.82 30.77
N PRO A 73 -8.68 -16.99 30.25
CA PRO A 73 -9.36 -16.14 29.27
C PRO A 73 -10.01 -14.91 29.94
N PRO A 74 -9.67 -13.68 29.52
CA PRO A 74 -10.39 -12.49 29.97
C PRO A 74 -11.66 -12.30 29.13
N PRO A 75 -12.68 -11.60 29.65
CA PRO A 75 -13.67 -11.01 28.76
C PRO A 75 -12.95 -10.02 27.82
N LEU A 76 -13.25 -10.10 26.51
CA LEU A 76 -12.71 -9.14 25.54
C LEU A 76 -13.35 -7.76 25.78
N PRO A 77 -12.57 -6.67 25.86
CA PRO A 77 -13.10 -5.32 25.99
C PRO A 77 -14.06 -4.97 24.85
N PRO A 78 -15.14 -4.22 25.10
CA PRO A 78 -16.09 -3.81 24.05
C PRO A 78 -15.41 -3.08 22.88
N GLU A 79 -14.40 -2.24 23.16
CA GLU A 79 -13.60 -1.52 22.16
C GLU A 79 -12.85 -2.48 21.22
N LEU A 80 -12.25 -3.54 21.79
CA LEU A 80 -11.60 -4.58 21.01
C LEU A 80 -12.60 -5.35 20.16
N ILE A 81 -13.75 -5.74 20.72
CA ILE A 81 -14.79 -6.44 19.96
C ILE A 81 -15.26 -5.59 18.77
N ALA A 82 -15.52 -4.29 18.99
CA ALA A 82 -15.90 -3.37 17.93
C ALA A 82 -14.82 -3.28 16.84
N LYS A 83 -13.54 -3.23 17.24
CA LYS A 83 -12.42 -3.21 16.30
C LYS A 83 -12.32 -4.51 15.48
N LEU A 84 -12.52 -5.67 16.12
CA LEU A 84 -12.53 -6.96 15.41
C LEU A 84 -13.65 -7.05 14.37
N VAL A 85 -14.84 -6.50 14.67
CA VAL A 85 -15.95 -6.41 13.71
C VAL A 85 -15.60 -5.50 12.53
N GLN A 86 -14.90 -4.39 12.76
CA GLN A 86 -14.42 -3.51 11.67
C GLN A 86 -13.42 -4.24 10.78
N ILE A 87 -12.43 -4.93 11.35
CA ILE A 87 -11.43 -5.69 10.59
C ILE A 87 -12.11 -6.77 9.74
N GLU A 88 -13.08 -7.50 10.30
CA GLU A 88 -13.87 -8.49 9.54
C GLU A 88 -14.58 -7.83 8.35
N GLY A 89 -15.21 -6.66 8.54
CA GLY A 89 -15.84 -5.90 7.47
C GLY A 89 -14.87 -5.48 6.36
N ASP A 90 -13.69 -5.00 6.74
CA ASP A 90 -12.66 -4.56 5.79
C ASP A 90 -12.06 -5.73 5.01
N ILE A 91 -11.80 -6.86 5.67
CA ILE A 91 -11.32 -8.08 5.02
C ILE A 91 -12.37 -8.60 4.04
N ASN A 92 -13.66 -8.61 4.41
CA ASN A 92 -14.72 -9.00 3.49
C ASN A 92 -14.79 -8.07 2.27
N THR A 93 -14.63 -6.76 2.47
CA THR A 93 -14.57 -5.78 1.37
C THR A 93 -13.37 -6.04 0.46
N LEU A 94 -12.20 -6.29 1.05
CA LEU A 94 -10.97 -6.60 0.33
C LEU A 94 -11.10 -7.91 -0.48
N GLN A 95 -11.71 -8.95 0.08
CA GLN A 95 -12.00 -10.19 -0.64
C GLN A 95 -12.93 -9.98 -1.84
N VAL A 96 -13.94 -9.10 -1.72
CA VAL A 96 -14.82 -8.76 -2.85
C VAL A 96 -14.04 -8.06 -3.97
N VAL A 97 -13.12 -7.15 -3.61
CA VAL A 97 -12.24 -6.50 -4.58
C VAL A 97 -11.32 -7.51 -5.25
N ASP A 98 -10.65 -8.38 -4.47
CA ASP A 98 -9.72 -9.40 -4.98
C ASP A 98 -10.41 -10.40 -5.93
N ARG A 99 -11.67 -10.77 -5.69
CA ARG A 99 -12.41 -11.62 -6.65
C ARG A 99 -12.53 -10.99 -8.05
N GLY A 100 -12.57 -9.66 -8.12
CA GLY A 100 -12.67 -8.92 -9.38
C GLY A 100 -11.32 -8.69 -10.06
N VAL A 101 -10.25 -8.47 -9.29
CA VAL A 101 -8.95 -7.96 -9.82
C VAL A 101 -7.76 -8.88 -9.53
N GLY A 102 -7.90 -9.81 -8.60
CA GLY A 102 -6.78 -10.56 -8.01
C GLY A 102 -6.16 -11.61 -8.92
N ARG A 103 -6.87 -12.06 -9.96
CA ARG A 103 -6.26 -12.89 -11.01
C ARG A 103 -5.28 -12.09 -11.87
N GLU A 104 -5.61 -10.84 -12.15
CA GLU A 104 -4.78 -9.95 -12.96
C GLU A 104 -3.57 -9.46 -12.17
N LEU A 105 -3.78 -9.10 -10.90
CA LEU A 105 -2.72 -8.66 -9.98
C LEU A 105 -1.98 -9.82 -9.29
N LYS A 106 -2.37 -11.07 -9.54
CA LYS A 106 -1.82 -12.29 -8.91
C LYS A 106 -1.88 -12.28 -7.36
N THR A 107 -2.86 -11.59 -6.78
CA THR A 107 -2.99 -11.40 -5.33
C THR A 107 -3.83 -12.46 -4.62
N THR A 108 -4.60 -13.26 -5.36
CA THR A 108 -5.61 -14.17 -4.78
C THR A 108 -5.05 -15.16 -3.75
N GLN A 109 -3.83 -15.68 -3.96
CA GLN A 109 -3.21 -16.60 -2.99
C GLN A 109 -2.82 -15.88 -1.69
N GLU A 110 -2.17 -14.71 -1.79
CA GLU A 110 -1.77 -13.95 -0.60
C GLU A 110 -3.00 -13.42 0.16
N MET A 111 -4.06 -13.04 -0.57
CA MET A 111 -5.33 -12.63 0.03
C MET A 111 -6.01 -13.78 0.80
N ALA A 112 -5.96 -15.00 0.28
CA ALA A 112 -6.43 -16.18 1.01
C ALA A 112 -5.62 -16.39 2.31
N GLY A 113 -4.29 -16.22 2.25
CA GLY A 113 -3.43 -16.27 3.43
C GLY A 113 -3.79 -15.24 4.50
N VAL A 114 -4.03 -13.98 4.11
CA VAL A 114 -4.49 -12.92 5.02
C VAL A 114 -5.82 -13.27 5.68
N ALA A 115 -6.77 -13.84 4.91
CA ALA A 115 -8.05 -14.27 5.45
C ALA A 115 -7.91 -15.43 6.44
N ASP A 116 -7.04 -16.40 6.16
CA ASP A 116 -6.76 -17.53 7.05
C ASP A 116 -6.10 -17.08 8.36
N ASP A 117 -5.12 -16.17 8.27
CA ASP A 117 -4.45 -15.57 9.44
C ASP A 117 -5.45 -14.81 10.31
N TRP A 118 -6.38 -14.07 9.70
CA TRP A 118 -7.46 -13.38 10.41
C TRP A 118 -8.41 -14.35 11.11
N GLN A 119 -8.87 -15.39 10.43
CA GLN A 119 -9.72 -16.41 11.04
C GLN A 119 -9.04 -17.12 12.21
N LYS A 120 -7.73 -17.38 12.08
CA LYS A 120 -6.92 -17.97 13.15
C LYS A 120 -6.83 -17.02 14.34
N LEU A 121 -6.55 -15.74 14.11
CA LEU A 121 -6.54 -14.72 15.14
C LEU A 121 -7.86 -14.69 15.90
N GLY A 122 -9.00 -14.54 15.22
CA GLY A 122 -10.31 -14.48 15.85
C GLY A 122 -10.66 -15.69 16.71
N LYS A 123 -10.25 -16.89 16.30
CA LYS A 123 -10.47 -18.15 17.05
C LYS A 123 -9.59 -18.28 18.29
N MET A 124 -8.34 -17.83 18.20
CA MET A 124 -7.33 -18.05 19.25
C MET A 124 -7.25 -16.90 20.26
N LEU A 125 -7.67 -15.69 19.87
CA LEU A 125 -7.40 -14.46 20.62
C LEU A 125 -7.78 -14.52 22.11
N ALA A 126 -8.98 -15.01 22.42
CA ALA A 126 -9.49 -15.03 23.79
C ALA A 126 -8.65 -15.93 24.72
N ASN A 127 -8.15 -17.04 24.18
CA ASN A 127 -7.45 -18.08 24.94
C ASN A 127 -5.92 -18.01 24.81
N ALA A 128 -5.40 -17.19 23.91
CA ALA A 128 -3.97 -17.02 23.70
C ALA A 128 -3.32 -16.25 24.87
N SER A 129 -2.09 -16.61 25.21
CA SER A 129 -1.23 -15.83 26.10
C SER A 129 -0.87 -14.46 25.47
N PRO A 130 -0.41 -13.47 26.26
CA PRO A 130 -0.04 -12.16 25.73
C PRO A 130 0.94 -12.22 24.55
N ASN A 131 1.96 -13.08 24.64
CA ASN A 131 2.94 -13.26 23.56
C ASN A 131 2.30 -13.89 22.31
N GLU A 132 1.44 -14.89 22.48
CA GLU A 132 0.73 -15.51 21.35
C GLU A 132 -0.24 -14.53 20.68
N ARG A 133 -0.93 -13.68 21.45
CA ARG A 133 -1.79 -12.62 20.89
C ARG A 133 -0.98 -11.65 20.04
N ASP A 134 0.20 -11.24 20.50
CA ASP A 134 1.09 -10.35 19.75
C ASP A 134 1.57 -11.01 18.45
N GLU A 135 2.02 -12.26 18.51
CA GLU A 135 2.48 -13.02 17.34
C GLU A 135 1.38 -13.28 16.31
N LEU A 136 0.13 -13.51 16.73
CA LEU A 136 -1.02 -13.63 15.83
C LEU A 136 -1.23 -12.33 15.03
N HIS A 137 -1.15 -11.17 15.69
CA HIS A 137 -1.28 -9.87 15.01
C HIS A 137 -0.08 -9.60 14.10
N LEU A 138 1.15 -9.88 14.55
CA LEU A 138 2.36 -9.69 13.72
C LEU A 138 2.37 -10.61 12.49
N THR A 139 1.80 -11.81 12.58
CA THR A 139 1.64 -12.70 11.44
C THR A 139 0.68 -12.11 10.42
N LEU A 140 -0.50 -11.67 10.86
CA LEU A 140 -1.48 -11.01 10.00
C LEU A 140 -0.92 -9.73 9.36
N LEU A 141 -0.25 -8.87 10.13
CA LEU A 141 0.38 -7.64 9.63
C LEU A 141 1.43 -7.92 8.56
N ARG A 142 2.26 -8.95 8.74
CA ARG A 142 3.23 -9.38 7.72
C ARG A 142 2.55 -9.86 6.43
N GLY A 143 1.44 -10.59 6.54
CA GLY A 143 0.63 -10.97 5.38
C GLY A 143 0.07 -9.76 4.64
N ILE A 144 -0.47 -8.78 5.36
CA ILE A 144 -0.98 -7.53 4.79
C ILE A 144 0.14 -6.75 4.08
N GLN A 145 1.32 -6.62 4.70
CA GLN A 145 2.48 -5.94 4.09
C GLN A 145 2.97 -6.65 2.82
N ARG A 146 3.01 -7.98 2.82
CA ARG A 146 3.33 -8.76 1.60
C ARG A 146 2.29 -8.54 0.51
N LEU A 147 1.00 -8.47 0.86
CA LEU A 147 -0.06 -8.18 -0.09
C LEU A 147 0.05 -6.76 -0.67
N ILE A 148 0.39 -5.75 0.14
CA ILE A 148 0.66 -4.37 -0.33
C ILE A 148 1.79 -4.39 -1.36
N ALA A 149 2.91 -5.04 -1.04
CA ALA A 149 4.05 -5.15 -1.95
C ALA A 149 3.67 -5.86 -3.26
N LEU A 150 2.97 -6.99 -3.16
CA LEU A 150 2.53 -7.77 -4.32
C LEU A 150 1.59 -6.98 -5.23
N VAL A 151 0.69 -6.17 -4.66
CA VAL A 151 -0.15 -5.24 -5.42
C VAL A 151 0.72 -4.23 -6.15
N GLY A 152 1.68 -3.60 -5.46
CA GLY A 152 2.62 -2.65 -6.05
C GLY A 152 3.38 -3.23 -7.25
N ASP A 153 3.92 -4.43 -7.08
CA ASP A 153 4.72 -5.14 -8.08
C ASP A 153 3.91 -5.53 -9.33
N ASN A 154 2.63 -5.91 -9.17
CA ASN A 154 1.81 -6.43 -10.27
C ASN A 154 0.84 -5.39 -10.87
N SER A 155 0.71 -4.21 -10.27
CA SER A 155 -0.17 -3.13 -10.77
C SER A 155 0.58 -2.04 -11.53
N ASN A 156 1.85 -2.26 -11.86
CA ASN A 156 2.76 -1.28 -12.47
C ASN A 156 3.04 -0.02 -11.65
N LEU A 157 2.40 0.16 -10.48
CA LEU A 157 2.63 1.32 -9.62
C LEU A 157 4.12 1.52 -9.31
N ILE A 158 4.86 0.43 -9.09
CA ILE A 158 6.32 0.52 -8.82
C ILE A 158 7.18 0.93 -10.00
N LEU A 159 6.64 0.86 -11.20
CA LEU A 159 7.36 1.09 -12.45
C LEU A 159 7.09 2.47 -13.06
N ASP A 160 6.29 3.32 -12.39
CA ASP A 160 5.98 4.64 -12.92
C ASP A 160 7.25 5.52 -12.96
N PRO A 161 7.67 5.99 -14.15
CA PRO A 161 8.87 6.79 -14.30
C PRO A 161 8.67 8.27 -13.96
N ASP A 162 7.42 8.75 -13.87
CA ASP A 162 7.13 10.15 -13.63
C ASP A 162 7.31 10.47 -12.13
N LEU A 163 8.03 11.57 -11.83
CA LEU A 163 8.44 11.87 -10.46
C LEU A 163 7.26 12.07 -9.51
N ASP A 164 6.15 12.62 -9.97
CA ASP A 164 5.00 12.88 -9.12
C ASP A 164 4.29 11.59 -8.69
N SER A 165 3.95 10.73 -9.64
CA SER A 165 3.36 9.41 -9.37
C SER A 165 4.32 8.45 -8.69
N TYR A 166 5.62 8.48 -9.01
CA TYR A 166 6.64 7.70 -8.31
C TYR A 166 6.65 7.99 -6.80
N TYR A 167 6.70 9.26 -6.40
CA TYR A 167 6.72 9.63 -4.98
C TYR A 167 5.37 9.43 -4.29
N LEU A 168 4.24 9.47 -5.03
CA LEU A 168 2.95 9.05 -4.50
C LEU A 168 2.90 7.55 -4.22
N MET A 169 3.40 6.74 -5.14
CA MET A 169 3.56 5.30 -4.93
C MET A 169 4.42 5.05 -3.68
N ASP A 170 5.61 5.66 -3.59
CA ASP A 170 6.55 5.42 -2.48
C ASP A 170 5.88 5.72 -1.13
N SER A 171 5.09 6.79 -1.09
CA SER A 171 4.29 7.15 0.08
C SER A 171 3.24 6.08 0.43
N ILE A 172 2.43 5.66 -0.54
CA ILE A 172 1.30 4.74 -0.31
C ILE A 172 1.76 3.32 -0.01
N LEU A 173 2.78 2.82 -0.72
CA LEU A 173 3.24 1.44 -0.59
C LEU A 173 4.22 1.24 0.56
N LEU A 174 5.03 2.25 0.88
CA LEU A 174 6.17 2.09 1.80
C LEU A 174 6.05 3.02 3.00
N LYS A 175 6.01 4.34 2.79
CA LYS A 175 6.18 5.30 3.89
C LYS A 175 5.02 5.32 4.87
N LEU A 176 3.79 5.37 4.38
CA LEU A 176 2.60 5.42 5.23
C LEU A 176 2.40 4.09 6.00
N PRO A 177 2.52 2.90 5.39
CA PRO A 177 2.49 1.64 6.12
C PRO A 177 3.58 1.52 7.20
N GLU A 178 4.81 1.93 6.89
CA GLU A 178 5.92 1.93 7.85
C GLU A 178 5.66 2.91 9.00
N GLY A 179 5.19 4.12 8.71
CA GLY A 179 4.86 5.12 9.71
C GLY A 179 3.77 4.64 10.67
N ALA A 180 2.71 4.01 10.15
CA ALA A 180 1.65 3.42 10.97
C ALA A 180 2.17 2.33 11.92
N ASP A 181 3.02 1.43 11.42
CA ASP A 181 3.65 0.38 12.25
C ASP A 181 4.57 0.97 13.32
N LEU A 182 5.40 1.98 12.98
CA LEU A 182 6.27 2.65 13.94
C LEU A 182 5.48 3.32 15.08
N VAL A 183 4.38 4.01 14.76
CA VAL A 183 3.50 4.62 15.76
C VAL A 183 2.84 3.53 16.62
N GLY A 184 2.36 2.44 16.01
CA GLY A 184 1.79 1.32 16.76
C GLY A 184 2.79 0.69 17.74
N ARG A 185 4.04 0.47 17.32
CA ARG A 185 5.12 -0.02 18.18
C ARG A 185 5.43 0.94 19.33
N LEU A 186 5.45 2.25 19.05
CA LEU A 186 5.63 3.27 20.09
C LEU A 186 4.53 3.21 21.15
N GLN A 187 3.27 3.12 20.72
CA GLN A 187 2.13 3.03 21.64
C GLN A 187 2.15 1.75 22.49
N ILE A 188 2.47 0.61 21.90
CA ILE A 188 2.61 -0.67 22.64
C ILE A 188 3.76 -0.58 23.64
N HIS A 189 4.91 -0.03 23.24
CA HIS A 189 6.06 0.14 24.12
C HIS A 189 5.74 1.10 25.28
N LEU A 190 4.98 2.17 25.02
CA LEU A 190 4.48 3.08 26.03
C LEU A 190 3.58 2.38 27.06
N ARG A 191 2.56 1.65 26.60
CA ARG A 191 1.65 0.90 27.49
C ARG A 191 2.42 -0.12 28.33
N ARG A 192 3.36 -0.86 27.74
CA ARG A 192 4.23 -1.81 28.46
C ARG A 192 5.10 -1.14 29.53
N SER A 193 5.61 0.05 29.24
CA SER A 193 6.43 0.80 30.20
C SER A 193 5.60 1.32 31.36
N LEU A 194 4.41 1.87 31.08
CA LEU A 194 3.47 2.33 32.11
C LEU A 194 2.95 1.19 32.99
N ALA A 195 2.73 -0.01 32.42
CA ALA A 195 2.31 -1.19 33.18
C ALA A 195 3.37 -1.68 34.19
N ARG A 196 4.66 -1.40 33.97
CA ARG A 196 5.75 -1.73 34.91
C ARG A 196 5.89 -0.72 36.05
N GLY A 197 5.31 0.47 35.92
CA GLY A 197 5.34 1.52 36.94
C GLY A 197 5.62 2.92 36.36
N PRO A 198 5.56 3.97 37.21
CA PRO A 198 5.68 5.36 36.76
C PRO A 198 7.11 5.77 36.35
N LEU A 199 8.13 5.00 36.72
CA LEU A 199 9.52 5.28 36.40
C LEU A 199 9.95 4.51 35.14
N LEU A 200 10.25 5.26 34.07
CA LEU A 200 10.82 4.68 32.85
C LEU A 200 12.24 4.15 33.11
N SER A 201 12.46 2.89 32.76
CA SER A 201 13.80 2.29 32.83
C SER A 201 14.74 2.91 31.79
N THR A 202 16.05 2.72 31.95
CA THR A 202 17.04 3.18 30.96
C THR A 202 16.79 2.56 29.59
N GLU A 203 16.41 1.28 29.55
CA GLU A 203 16.07 0.56 28.31
C GLU A 203 14.88 1.20 27.61
N ASP A 204 13.82 1.54 28.37
CA ASP A 204 12.62 2.17 27.79
C ASP A 204 12.96 3.52 27.19
N ARG A 205 13.80 4.32 27.87
CA ARG A 205 14.26 5.62 27.36
C ARG A 205 15.03 5.48 26.05
N ILE A 206 15.92 4.48 25.95
CA ILE A 206 16.68 4.20 24.72
C ILE A 206 15.73 3.83 23.59
N GLU A 207 14.78 2.93 23.85
CA GLU A 207 13.84 2.48 22.83
C GLU A 207 12.87 3.60 22.40
N PHE A 208 12.42 4.45 23.31
CA PHE A 208 11.64 5.65 22.96
C PHE A 208 12.41 6.62 22.07
N ILE A 209 13.69 6.87 22.40
CA ILE A 209 14.55 7.72 21.54
C ILE A 209 14.66 7.09 20.16
N ARG A 210 14.95 5.78 20.07
CA ARG A 210 15.09 5.06 18.81
C ARG A 210 13.82 5.14 17.95
N LEU A 211 12.66 4.81 18.52
CA LEU A 211 11.36 4.86 17.82
C LEU A 211 11.00 6.29 17.41
N SER A 212 11.25 7.28 18.27
CA SER A 212 11.01 8.69 17.95
C SER A 212 11.84 9.15 16.76
N GLU A 213 13.12 8.78 16.71
CA GLU A 213 14.00 9.14 15.59
C GLU A 213 13.60 8.42 14.28
N LEU A 214 13.16 7.16 14.36
CA LEU A 214 12.62 6.46 13.19
C LEU A 214 11.33 7.12 12.66
N ILE A 215 10.42 7.51 13.55
CA ILE A 215 9.19 8.22 13.17
C ILE A 215 9.55 9.56 12.53
N ARG A 216 10.45 10.36 13.12
CA ARG A 216 10.91 11.63 12.53
C ARG A 216 11.53 11.42 11.15
N ALA A 217 12.37 10.40 10.99
CA ALA A 217 12.98 10.08 9.71
C ALA A 217 11.94 9.69 8.65
N ASN A 218 10.96 8.86 9.01
CA ASN A 218 9.86 8.49 8.12
C ASN A 218 8.99 9.70 7.75
N LEU A 219 8.59 10.55 8.72
CA LEU A 219 7.83 11.77 8.46
C LEU A 219 8.60 12.74 7.53
N ALA A 220 9.90 12.92 7.75
CA ALA A 220 10.75 13.74 6.89
C ALA A 220 10.84 13.17 5.47
N ALA A 221 11.01 11.85 5.32
CA ALA A 221 11.03 11.18 4.02
C ALA A 221 9.69 11.35 3.28
N THR A 222 8.56 11.10 3.96
CA THR A 222 7.20 11.28 3.41
C THR A 222 6.97 12.72 2.95
N ARG A 223 7.32 13.70 3.81
CA ARG A 223 7.21 15.13 3.48
C ARG A 223 8.03 15.49 2.25
N ASN A 224 9.29 15.06 2.22
CA ASN A 224 10.20 15.38 1.11
C ASN A 224 9.72 14.75 -0.19
N GLY A 225 9.31 13.47 -0.16
CA GLY A 225 8.79 12.78 -1.35
C GLY A 225 7.55 13.46 -1.91
N LEU A 226 6.55 13.75 -1.06
CA LEU A 226 5.34 14.45 -1.50
C LEU A 226 5.62 15.88 -1.96
N GLN A 227 6.59 16.57 -1.38
CA GLN A 227 7.00 17.88 -1.88
C GLN A 227 7.64 17.80 -3.28
N VAL A 228 8.43 16.76 -3.56
CA VAL A 228 8.94 16.50 -4.91
C VAL A 228 7.77 16.23 -5.85
N ALA A 229 6.79 15.42 -5.45
CA ALA A 229 5.62 15.16 -6.27
C ALA A 229 4.82 16.44 -6.57
N PHE A 230 4.57 17.28 -5.57
CA PHE A 230 3.87 18.55 -5.75
C PHE A 230 4.59 19.51 -6.71
N ASN A 231 5.93 19.51 -6.69
CA ASN A 231 6.72 20.40 -7.54
C ASN A 231 6.84 19.88 -8.99
N ASN A 232 6.67 18.58 -9.21
CA ASN A 232 6.84 17.94 -10.52
C ASN A 232 5.50 17.51 -11.16
N ASN A 233 4.37 17.97 -10.63
CA ASN A 233 3.04 17.65 -11.15
C ASN A 233 2.56 18.70 -12.17
N PRO A 234 2.53 18.38 -13.49
CA PRO A 234 2.17 19.36 -14.52
C PRO A 234 0.72 19.82 -14.43
N ALA A 235 -0.16 18.96 -13.92
CA ALA A 235 -1.59 19.25 -13.72
C ALA A 235 -1.86 20.21 -12.55
N GLN A 236 -0.86 20.47 -11.69
CA GLN A 236 -0.94 21.35 -10.52
C GLN A 236 -2.11 21.05 -9.56
N ASN A 237 -2.63 19.82 -9.58
CA ASN A 237 -3.80 19.42 -8.80
C ASN A 237 -3.42 18.61 -7.56
N LEU A 238 -2.23 17.98 -7.51
CA LEU A 238 -1.83 17.16 -6.37
C LEU A 238 -1.71 17.96 -5.07
N LYS A 239 -1.04 19.13 -5.11
CA LYS A 239 -0.82 19.94 -3.90
C LYS A 239 -2.14 20.46 -3.31
N PRO A 240 -3.06 21.06 -4.10
CA PRO A 240 -4.38 21.43 -3.58
C PRO A 240 -5.16 20.26 -2.97
N SER A 241 -5.03 19.05 -3.53
CA SER A 241 -5.78 17.88 -3.07
C SER A 241 -5.20 17.22 -1.82
N LEU A 242 -3.88 17.27 -1.61
CA LEU A 242 -3.23 16.43 -0.59
C LEU A 242 -2.49 17.22 0.50
N ASN A 243 -2.26 18.52 0.32
CA ASN A 243 -1.41 19.26 1.26
C ASN A 243 -2.02 19.37 2.66
N GLU A 244 -3.34 19.51 2.79
CA GLU A 244 -4.01 19.58 4.09
C GLU A 244 -3.92 18.25 4.85
N ASP A 245 -4.19 17.13 4.16
CA ASP A 245 -4.01 15.78 4.72
C ASP A 245 -2.57 15.52 5.13
N LEU A 246 -1.60 15.97 4.32
CA LEU A 246 -0.18 15.86 4.66
C LEU A 246 0.17 16.67 5.91
N GLN A 247 -0.29 17.92 6.02
CA GLN A 247 -0.02 18.72 7.23
C GLN A 247 -0.62 18.07 8.48
N SER A 248 -1.83 17.52 8.35
CA SER A 248 -2.49 16.80 9.45
C SER A 248 -1.70 15.55 9.86
N TYR A 249 -1.23 14.76 8.88
CA TYR A 249 -0.40 13.59 9.12
C TYR A 249 0.94 13.92 9.78
N LEU A 250 1.58 15.03 9.40
CA LEU A 250 2.87 15.45 9.98
C LEU A 250 2.76 16.02 11.40
N GLN A 251 1.55 16.35 11.85
CA GLN A 251 1.28 16.94 13.17
C GLN A 251 0.67 15.94 14.16
N ALA A 252 0.21 14.79 13.69
CA ALA A 252 -0.33 13.69 14.51
C ALA A 252 0.80 12.95 15.25
#